data_AF-A0A1J4ZQM5-F1
#
_entry.id   AF-A0A1J4ZQM5-F1
#
_cell.length_a   1.000
_cell.length_b   1.000
_cell.length_c   1.000
_cell.angle_alpha   90.00
_cell.angle_beta   90.00
_cell.angle_gamma   90.00
#
_symmetry.space_group_name_H-M   'P 1'
#
loop_
_entity.id
_entity.type
_entity.pdbx_description
1 polymer ?
#
loop_
_entity_poly.entity_id
_entity_poly.type
_entity_poly.pdbx_seq_one_letter_code
_entity_poly.pdbx_strand_id
1 'polypeptide(L)'
;METFRISTTVSKDGRLSIKGLPFRPGAKVEVTVSAEAQKSAKQRQALAGELKSLFKEIRSLPQARTITEADIAAEIAAYRASKAG
;
A
#
# COMPACT_ATOMS: atom_id res chain seq x y z
N MET A 1 -16.51 -17.26 -11.83
CA MET A 1 -15.18 -17.78 -11.47
C MET A 1 -14.74 -16.98 -10.26
N GLU A 2 -14.61 -17.60 -9.09
CA GLU A 2 -14.10 -16.91 -7.91
C GLU A 2 -12.57 -16.85 -7.99
N THR A 3 -12.02 -15.65 -7.86
CA THR A 3 -10.57 -15.41 -7.96
C THR A 3 -10.01 -15.17 -6.56
N PHE A 4 -9.17 -16.09 -6.09
CA PHE A 4 -8.45 -15.94 -4.84
C PHE A 4 -7.08 -15.32 -5.10
N ARG A 5 -6.80 -14.15 -4.52
CA ARG A 5 -5.49 -13.50 -4.61
C ARG A 5 -4.72 -13.66 -3.31
N ILE A 6 -3.58 -14.34 -3.38
CA ILE A 6 -2.63 -14.45 -2.27
C ILE A 6 -1.28 -13.91 -2.76
N SER A 7 -0.67 -13.02 -1.98
CA SER A 7 0.70 -12.57 -2.18
C SER A 7 1.63 -13.34 -1.25
N THR A 8 2.81 -13.71 -1.75
CA THR A 8 3.88 -14.32 -0.95
C THR A 8 5.22 -13.91 -1.55
N THR A 9 6.27 -13.98 -0.74
CA THR A 9 7.63 -13.64 -1.17
C THR A 9 8.38 -14.91 -1.55
N VAL A 10 9.08 -14.87 -2.67
CA VAL A 10 10.00 -15.96 -3.08
C VAL A 10 11.10 -16.07 -2.02
N SER A 11 11.27 -17.25 -1.44
CA SER A 11 12.34 -17.49 -0.46
C SER A 11 13.73 -17.47 -1.11
N LYS A 12 14.79 -17.36 -0.31
CA LYS A 12 16.18 -17.24 -0.81
C LYS A 12 16.62 -18.43 -1.65
N ASP A 13 16.03 -19.61 -1.44
CA ASP A 13 16.24 -20.84 -2.20
C ASP A 13 15.38 -20.92 -3.48
N GLY A 14 14.64 -19.86 -3.82
CA GLY A 14 13.80 -19.78 -5.02
C GLY A 14 12.44 -20.46 -4.90
N ARG A 15 12.04 -20.91 -3.71
CA ARG A 15 10.75 -21.59 -3.51
C ARG A 15 9.62 -20.61 -3.21
N LEU A 16 8.40 -21.02 -3.59
CA LEU A 16 7.15 -20.37 -3.21
C LEU A 16 6.30 -21.36 -2.43
N SER A 17 5.83 -20.96 -1.25
CA SER A 17 4.88 -21.74 -0.45
C SER A 17 3.62 -20.92 -0.20
N ILE A 18 2.48 -21.46 -0.62
CA ILE A 18 1.16 -20.88 -0.42
C ILE A 18 0.41 -21.79 0.55
N LYS A 19 -0.09 -21.25 1.67
CA LYS A 19 -0.78 -22.00 2.73
C LYS A 19 -2.19 -21.45 2.94
N GLY A 20 -3.08 -22.30 3.46
CA GLY A 20 -4.44 -21.87 3.84
C GLY A 20 -5.40 -21.66 2.68
N LEU A 21 -5.19 -22.33 1.55
CA LEU A 21 -6.13 -22.25 0.43
C LEU A 21 -7.47 -22.91 0.81
N PRO A 22 -8.62 -22.28 0.53
CA PRO A 22 -9.94 -22.78 0.91
C PRO A 22 -10.45 -23.89 -0.03
N PHE A 23 -9.56 -24.72 -0.58
CA PHE A 23 -9.91 -25.78 -1.52
C PHE A 23 -9.95 -27.14 -0.82
N ARG A 24 -10.93 -27.96 -1.18
CA ARG A 24 -11.06 -29.33 -0.67
C ARG A 24 -10.00 -30.25 -1.29
N PRO A 25 -9.57 -31.33 -0.60
CA PRO A 25 -8.70 -32.34 -1.18
C PRO A 25 -9.25 -32.88 -2.51
N GLY A 26 -8.40 -32.98 -3.54
CA GLY A 26 -8.77 -33.46 -4.88
C GLY A 26 -9.37 -32.42 -5.82
N ALA A 27 -9.58 -31.18 -5.38
CA ALA A 27 -10.03 -30.10 -6.26
C ALA A 27 -8.97 -29.77 -7.33
N LYS A 28 -9.39 -29.61 -8.58
CA LYS A 28 -8.56 -29.04 -9.65
C LYS A 28 -8.54 -27.53 -9.53
N VAL A 29 -7.36 -26.95 -9.45
CA VAL A 29 -7.16 -25.50 -9.33
C VAL A 29 -6.17 -25.01 -10.36
N GLU A 30 -6.37 -23.79 -10.84
CA GLU A 30 -5.44 -23.08 -11.72
C GLU A 30 -4.69 -22.03 -10.90
N VAL A 31 -3.38 -21.89 -11.13
CA VAL A 31 -2.54 -20.92 -10.43
C VAL A 31 -1.90 -19.97 -11.43
N THR A 32 -2.20 -18.67 -11.29
CA THR A 32 -1.51 -17.61 -12.03
C THR A 32 -0.46 -16.97 -11.13
N VAL A 33 0.81 -17.02 -11.55
CA VAL A 33 1.91 -16.36 -10.85
C VAL A 33 2.26 -15.09 -11.61
N SER A 34 2.30 -13.96 -10.93
CA SER A 34 2.75 -12.69 -11.49
C SER A 34 3.72 -12.04 -10.52
N ALA A 35 4.84 -11.56 -11.04
CA ALA A 35 5.73 -10.74 -10.25
C ALA A 35 4.97 -9.48 -9.83
N GLU A 36 4.95 -9.19 -8.53
CA GLU A 36 4.52 -7.87 -8.08
C GLU A 36 5.51 -6.88 -8.68
N ALA A 37 5.00 -5.89 -9.42
CA ALA A 37 5.83 -4.84 -9.97
C ALA A 37 6.44 -4.07 -8.80
N GLN A 38 7.63 -4.49 -8.36
CA GLN A 38 8.46 -3.68 -7.49
C GLN A 38 8.67 -2.39 -8.26
N LYS A 39 8.09 -1.29 -7.76
CA LYS A 39 8.38 0.04 -8.30
C LYS A 39 9.90 0.14 -8.34
N SER A 40 10.46 0.22 -9.54
CA SER A 40 11.90 0.34 -9.73
C SER A 40 12.42 1.52 -8.89
N ALA A 41 13.71 1.53 -8.55
CA ALA A 41 14.31 2.67 -7.87
C ALA A 41 13.96 4.00 -8.57
N LYS A 42 13.92 3.98 -9.91
CA LYS A 42 13.48 5.09 -10.76
C LYS A 42 12.02 5.50 -10.55
N GLN A 43 11.08 4.54 -10.49
CA GLN A 43 9.67 4.84 -10.22
C GLN A 43 9.43 5.35 -8.79
N ARG A 44 10.17 4.83 -7.81
CA ARG A 44 10.12 5.36 -6.43
C ARG A 44 10.64 6.79 -6.37
N GLN A 45 11.72 7.08 -7.09
CA GLN A 45 12.29 8.41 -7.17
C GLN A 45 11.36 9.41 -7.88
N ALA A 46 10.70 8.98 -8.97
CA ALA A 46 9.69 9.78 -9.65
C ALA A 46 8.52 10.13 -8.72
N LEU A 47 7.95 9.13 -8.03
CA LEU A 47 6.88 9.34 -7.07
C LEU A 47 7.29 10.28 -5.92
N ALA A 48 8.51 10.11 -5.39
CA ALA A 48 9.03 11.00 -4.36
C ALA A 48 9.18 12.45 -4.86
N GLY A 49 9.56 12.63 -6.13
CA GLY A 49 9.60 13.94 -6.79
C GLY A 49 8.22 14.56 -6.92
N GLU A 50 7.22 13.81 -7.38
CA GLU A 50 5.83 14.27 -7.50
C GLU A 50 5.24 14.67 -6.14
N LEU A 51 5.42 13.84 -5.11
CA LEU A 51 4.98 14.15 -3.75
C LEU A 51 5.63 15.41 -3.20
N LYS A 52 6.93 15.60 -3.46
CA LYS A 52 7.65 16.81 -3.03
C LYS A 52 7.09 18.06 -3.71
N SER A 53 6.78 17.99 -5.00
CA SER A 53 6.16 19.09 -5.75
C SER A 53 4.78 19.43 -5.20
N LEU A 54 3.94 18.41 -4.96
CA LEU A 54 2.62 18.58 -4.37
C LEU A 54 2.69 19.25 -2.99
N PHE A 55 3.59 18.82 -2.11
CA PHE A 55 3.74 19.45 -0.80
C PHE A 55 4.22 20.90 -0.88
N LYS A 56 5.07 21.23 -1.86
CA LYS A 56 5.48 22.61 -2.10
C LYS A 56 4.29 23.47 -2.52
N GLU A 57 3.42 22.96 -3.39
CA GLU A 57 2.20 23.63 -3.82
C GLU A 57 1.23 23.84 -2.65
N ILE A 58 0.95 22.80 -1.86
CA ILE A 58 0.08 22.90 -0.67
C ILE A 58 0.61 23.96 0.31
N ARG A 59 1.92 24.00 0.56
CA ARG A 59 2.54 25.01 1.45
C ARG A 59 2.50 26.43 0.89
N SER A 60 2.32 26.59 -0.41
CA SER A 60 2.20 27.91 -1.03
C SER A 60 0.80 28.51 -0.87
N LEU A 61 -0.20 27.67 -0.56
CA LEU A 61 -1.58 28.11 -0.35
C LEU A 61 -1.69 28.98 0.91
N PRO A 62 -2.33 30.16 0.85
CA PRO A 62 -2.52 31.02 2.02
C PRO A 62 -3.24 30.31 3.17
N GLN A 63 -4.21 29.46 2.85
CA GLN A 63 -5.01 28.71 3.83
C GLN A 63 -4.16 27.69 4.61
N ALA A 64 -3.08 27.17 4.00
CA ALA A 64 -2.19 26.24 4.69
C ALA A 64 -1.35 26.93 5.78
N ARG A 65 -1.16 28.25 5.71
CA ARG A 65 -0.37 29.02 6.68
C ARG A 65 -1.09 29.23 8.02
N THR A 66 -2.41 29.09 8.03
CA THR A 66 -3.24 29.27 9.23
C THR A 66 -3.48 27.96 9.99
N ILE A 67 -3.10 26.82 9.41
CA ILE A 67 -3.24 25.51 10.05
C ILE A 67 -2.07 25.32 11.00
N THR A 68 -2.36 25.06 12.27
CA THR A 68 -1.35 24.83 13.30
C THR A 68 -1.03 23.34 13.46
N GLU A 69 0.11 23.02 14.06
CA GLU A 69 0.46 21.64 14.43
C GLU A 69 -0.58 21.01 15.38
N ALA A 70 -1.22 21.84 16.23
CA ALA A 70 -2.28 21.40 17.13
C ALA A 70 -3.55 20.97 16.35
N ASP A 71 -3.93 21.74 15.33
CA ASP A 71 -5.07 21.40 14.46
C ASP A 71 -4.82 20.07 13.73
N ILE A 72 -3.61 19.89 13.18
CA ILE A 72 -3.21 18.65 12.49
C ILE A 72 -3.21 17.47 13.45
N ALA A 73 -2.66 17.62 14.65
CA ALA A 73 -2.61 16.56 15.65
C ALA A 73 -4.01 16.13 16.10
N ALA A 74 -4.92 17.09 16.30
CA ALA A 74 -6.31 16.82 16.66
C ALA A 74 -7.05 16.03 15.55
N GLU A 75 -6.87 16.41 14.29
CA GLU A 75 -7.47 15.70 13.15
C GLU A 75 -6.95 14.26 13.02
N ILE A 76 -5.63 14.06 13.13
CA ILE A 76 -5.02 12.72 13.07
C ILE A 76 -5.55 11.83 14.19
N ALA A 77 -5.68 12.36 15.41
CA ALA A 77 -6.20 11.62 16.56
C ALA A 77 -7.66 11.20 16.33
N ALA A 78 -8.50 12.11 15.85
CA ALA A 78 -9.90 11.82 15.51
C ALA A 78 -10.01 10.75 14.41
N TYR A 79 -9.22 10.86 13.34
CA TYR A 79 -9.20 9.86 12.27
C TYR A 79 -8.81 8.47 12.77
N ARG A 80 -7.73 8.38 13.57
CA ARG A 80 -7.28 7.10 14.13
C ARG A 80 -8.31 6.48 15.06
N ALA A 81 -8.96 7.28 15.90
CA ALA A 81 -10.05 6.81 16.77
C ALA A 81 -11.22 6.24 15.95
N SER A 82 -11.58 6.88 14.82
CA SER A 82 -12.65 6.40 13.93
C SER A 82 -12.34 5.10 13.16
N LYS A 83 -11.07 4.70 13.07
CA LYS A 83 -10.64 3.44 12.43
C LYS A 83 -10.47 2.29 13.42
N ALA A 84 -10.50 2.59 14.73
CA ALA A 84 -10.33 1.61 15.79
C ALA A 84 -11.67 1.09 16.36
N GLY A 85 -12.80 1.68 15.98
CA GLY A 85 -14.15 1.21 16.28
C GLY A 85 -14.79 0.51 15.09
#